data_AF-A0A7J4VCK6-F1
#
_entry.id   AF-A0A7J4VCK6-F1
#
_cell.length_a   1.000
_cell.length_b   1.000
_cell.length_c   1.000
_cell.angle_alpha   90.00
_cell.angle_beta   90.00
_cell.angle_gamma   90.00
#
_symmetry.space_group_name_H-M   'P 1'
#
loop_
_entity.id
_entity.type
_entity.pdbx_description
1 polymer ?
#
loop_
_entity_poly.entity_id
_entity_poly.type
_entity_poly.pdbx_seq_one_letter_code
_entity_poly.pdbx_strand_id
1 'polypeptide(L)'
;MFDYNGEIPVRKTFILVLFVSLSLFAQKKPLFDLDYARFAGDDTSGIIEVYYSFYQNAFHSVTIDSRSVIRGAIGIFLEDISTSQPYFKREYNFASPVFDSVKNNLTGVLRFRLKFGEYKFAFAVKDLEMEDRVDTAKFNIKITDPGKTKFGLSDIEVATKIEKSDNDSSTFFKNTFEVVPNVSTVFGENLPVVFYYIELYNLNKEDDPEFLILERVLTNDRNEEVSRKRRYIPRKNSSIVEANTVNISKLPTGTYNLTLALFDSLSNEIAMSTKKIFVFNSNVVDTVAAKYSDNEFLSSEFAIMSEEEIEEAYSQAKYIASKVEEKQWDEMKTLDQKRNYLFTFWRNRDSEPSTAVNEFKREYYRRIDYANQAYSAFQRKGWQTDRGRVHIVYGRPSEINRFPSQLDTKPYEVWNYDDIEGGVEFVFGDISGFGDYKLLHSTKRGELRDDNWPTRIKTL
;
A
#
# COMPACT_ATOMS: atom_id res chain seq x y z
N MET A 1 26.04 11.37 16.17
CA MET A 1 26.37 10.53 17.33
C MET A 1 26.58 11.47 18.50
N PHE A 2 25.62 11.56 19.42
CA PHE A 2 25.83 12.28 20.66
C PHE A 2 26.39 11.28 21.67
N ASP A 3 27.68 11.41 21.95
CA ASP A 3 28.35 10.71 23.04
C ASP A 3 27.78 11.25 24.35
N TYR A 4 26.88 10.49 24.96
CA TYR A 4 26.50 10.70 26.35
C TYR A 4 27.16 9.58 27.16
N ASN A 5 28.37 9.85 27.65
CA ASN A 5 29.16 9.00 28.53
C ASN A 5 28.56 8.94 29.95
N GLY A 6 27.33 8.45 30.06
CA GLY A 6 26.74 8.00 31.31
C GLY A 6 26.58 6.49 31.25
N GLU A 7 27.51 5.74 31.84
CA GLU A 7 27.37 4.30 32.04
C GLU A 7 26.20 4.02 33.00
N ILE A 8 24.99 3.87 32.46
CA ILE A 8 23.85 3.30 33.18
C ILE A 8 23.91 1.78 32.94
N PRO A 9 23.91 0.94 33.99
CA PRO A 9 24.06 -0.50 33.83
C PRO A 9 22.88 -1.09 33.05
N VAL A 10 23.11 -1.43 31.78
CA VAL A 10 22.13 -2.10 30.93
C VAL A 10 22.23 -3.60 31.17
N ARG A 11 21.13 -4.21 31.62
CA ARG A 11 20.96 -5.66 31.71
C ARG A 11 21.19 -6.25 30.30
N LYS A 12 22.20 -7.11 30.13
CA LYS A 12 22.47 -7.80 28.87
C LYS A 12 21.40 -8.86 28.63
N THR A 13 20.28 -8.47 28.04
CA THR A 13 19.25 -9.41 27.56
C THR A 13 19.63 -9.81 26.13
N PHE A 14 20.02 -11.06 25.93
CA PHE A 14 20.27 -11.61 24.59
C PHE A 14 18.93 -11.71 23.84
N ILE A 15 18.76 -10.99 22.73
CA ILE A 15 17.65 -11.27 21.81
C ILE A 15 18.03 -12.47 20.97
N LEU A 16 17.54 -13.66 21.36
CA LEU A 16 17.52 -14.81 20.47
C LEU A 16 16.47 -14.51 19.39
N VAL A 17 16.91 -14.23 18.17
CA VAL A 17 16.02 -14.10 17.00
C VAL A 17 15.46 -15.49 16.68
N LEU A 18 14.41 -15.89 17.39
CA LEU A 18 13.64 -17.10 17.12
C LEU A 18 12.37 -16.70 16.37
N PHE A 19 12.30 -17.05 15.09
CA PHE A 19 11.17 -16.74 14.20
C PHE A 19 9.97 -17.64 14.50
N VAL A 20 9.19 -17.32 15.53
CA VAL A 20 7.83 -17.84 15.66
C VAL A 20 6.94 -16.71 16.18
N SER A 21 6.05 -16.19 15.33
CA SER A 21 5.01 -15.26 15.75
C SER A 21 3.65 -15.82 15.36
N LEU A 22 2.90 -16.29 16.36
CA LEU A 22 1.44 -16.32 16.32
C LEU A 22 0.98 -14.91 16.71
N SER A 23 0.42 -14.16 15.75
CA SER A 23 -0.02 -12.80 15.98
C SER A 23 -1.55 -12.72 16.05
N LEU A 24 -2.06 -12.36 17.23
CA LEU A 24 -3.39 -11.77 17.39
C LEU A 24 -3.32 -10.32 16.89
N PHE A 25 -4.06 -10.00 15.82
CA PHE A 25 -4.05 -8.66 15.23
C PHE A 25 -4.89 -7.67 16.04
N ALA A 26 -4.21 -6.87 16.87
CA ALA A 26 -4.58 -5.48 17.10
C ALA A 26 -3.59 -4.62 16.30
N GLN A 27 -4.06 -3.63 15.53
CA GLN A 27 -3.23 -2.79 14.66
C GLN A 27 -2.34 -1.86 15.50
N LYS A 28 -1.23 -2.38 16.06
CA LYS A 28 -0.21 -1.56 16.73
C LYS A 28 0.46 -0.67 15.67
N LYS A 29 0.67 0.62 15.96
CA LYS A 29 1.37 1.56 15.07
C LYS A 29 2.77 1.03 14.71
N PRO A 30 3.35 1.27 13.53
CA PRO A 30 4.72 0.88 13.24
C PRO A 30 5.72 1.58 14.18
N LEU A 31 6.86 0.95 14.48
CA LEU A 31 7.94 1.58 15.27
C LEU A 31 8.89 2.40 14.40
N PHE A 32 9.02 2.04 13.12
CA PHE A 32 9.99 2.64 12.22
C PHE A 32 9.54 2.60 10.76
N ASP A 33 10.14 3.49 9.96
CA ASP A 33 10.22 3.36 8.50
C ASP A 33 11.60 2.90 8.08
N LEU A 34 11.67 2.25 6.92
CA LEU A 34 12.89 1.75 6.33
C LEU A 34 12.87 1.91 4.82
N ASP A 35 13.98 2.34 4.26
CA ASP A 35 14.21 2.49 2.83
C ASP A 35 15.67 2.19 2.51
N TYR A 36 16.02 1.97 1.25
CA TYR A 36 17.41 1.77 0.86
C TYR A 36 17.69 2.27 -0.55
N ALA A 37 18.96 2.53 -0.83
CA ALA A 37 19.47 2.81 -2.16
C ALA A 37 20.84 2.15 -2.37
N ARG A 38 21.06 1.66 -3.60
CA ARG A 38 22.31 1.03 -4.04
C ARG A 38 23.09 1.98 -4.93
N PHE A 39 24.40 2.00 -4.73
CA PHE A 39 25.37 2.82 -5.45
C PHE A 39 26.53 1.96 -5.93
N ALA A 40 27.23 2.41 -6.95
CA ALA A 40 28.47 1.79 -7.39
C ALA A 40 29.51 1.84 -6.25
N GLY A 41 30.26 0.75 -6.09
CA GLY A 41 31.39 0.69 -5.17
C GLY A 41 32.70 0.68 -5.95
N ASP A 42 33.32 -0.49 -6.02
CA ASP A 42 34.52 -0.76 -6.82
C ASP A 42 34.24 -1.89 -7.83
N ASP A 43 35.28 -2.33 -8.54
CA ASP A 43 35.19 -3.38 -9.56
C ASP A 43 34.76 -4.77 -9.03
N THR A 44 34.60 -4.92 -7.70
CA THR A 44 34.22 -6.19 -7.06
C THR A 44 33.02 -6.07 -6.13
N SER A 45 32.54 -4.85 -5.86
CA SER A 45 31.54 -4.58 -4.83
C SER A 45 30.67 -3.37 -5.15
N GLY A 46 29.45 -3.38 -4.62
CA GLY A 46 28.56 -2.23 -4.58
C GLY A 46 28.42 -1.70 -3.16
N ILE A 47 27.84 -0.50 -3.06
CA ILE A 47 27.49 0.12 -1.79
C ILE A 47 25.96 0.07 -1.64
N ILE A 48 25.48 -0.34 -0.47
CA ILE A 48 24.09 -0.14 -0.07
C ILE A 48 24.04 0.82 1.11
N GLU A 49 23.13 1.78 1.01
CA GLU A 49 22.71 2.61 2.11
C GLU A 49 21.30 2.22 2.53
N VAL A 50 21.13 1.89 3.80
CA VAL A 50 19.82 1.60 4.40
C VAL A 50 19.46 2.75 5.33
N TYR A 51 18.38 3.44 5.00
CA TYR A 51 17.86 4.58 5.75
C TYR A 51 16.76 4.11 6.68
N TYR A 52 16.80 4.54 7.93
CA TYR A 52 15.78 4.20 8.92
C TYR A 52 15.32 5.45 9.66
N SER A 53 14.07 5.44 10.13
CA SER A 53 13.49 6.54 10.90
C SER A 53 12.60 5.98 12.00
N PHE A 54 12.86 6.32 13.26
CA PHE A 54 12.05 5.85 14.40
C PHE A 54 10.96 6.84 14.79
N TYR A 55 9.74 6.34 14.96
CA TYR A 55 8.61 7.10 15.47
C TYR A 55 8.69 7.16 17.00
N GLN A 56 9.25 8.23 17.58
CA GLN A 56 9.43 8.31 19.04
C GLN A 56 8.13 8.12 19.82
N ASN A 57 7.01 8.62 19.29
CA ASN A 57 5.68 8.47 19.89
C ASN A 57 5.10 7.04 19.83
N ALA A 58 5.76 6.13 19.11
CA ALA A 58 5.38 4.73 19.02
C ALA A 58 6.08 3.85 20.07
N PHE A 59 7.05 4.43 20.81
CA PHE A 59 7.74 3.83 21.95
C PHE A 59 7.07 4.24 23.27
N HIS A 60 7.19 3.36 24.25
CA HIS A 60 6.91 3.66 25.64
C HIS A 60 8.01 4.55 26.20
N SER A 61 7.63 5.68 26.78
CA SER A 61 8.58 6.59 27.41
C SER A 61 8.66 6.35 28.91
N VAL A 62 9.88 6.45 29.44
CA VAL A 62 10.18 6.35 30.86
C VAL A 62 10.81 7.64 31.36
N THR A 63 10.60 7.96 32.62
CA THR A 63 11.20 9.15 33.23
C THR A 63 12.54 8.78 33.87
N ILE A 64 13.62 9.39 33.40
CA ILE A 64 14.97 9.27 33.94
C ILE A 64 15.47 10.69 34.24
N ASP A 65 15.91 10.95 35.47
CA ASP A 65 16.42 12.26 35.92
C ASP A 65 15.49 13.43 35.54
N SER A 66 14.18 13.28 35.78
CA SER A 66 13.13 14.26 35.47
C SER A 66 12.96 14.57 33.98
N ARG A 67 13.49 13.74 33.07
CA ARG A 67 13.28 13.83 31.62
C ARG A 67 12.59 12.58 31.10
N SER A 68 11.67 12.76 30.15
CA SER A 68 11.06 11.65 29.44
C SER A 68 12.04 11.13 28.38
N VAL A 69 12.30 9.82 28.37
CA VAL A 69 13.29 9.14 27.52
C VAL A 69 12.65 7.89 26.93
N ILE A 70 12.93 7.61 25.66
CA ILE A 70 12.63 6.31 25.02
C ILE A 70 13.89 5.46 24.98
N ARG A 71 13.73 4.14 25.12
CA ARG A 71 14.83 3.17 25.06
C ARG A 71 14.45 2.05 24.10
N GLY A 72 15.34 1.75 23.17
CA GLY A 72 15.10 0.73 22.15
C GLY A 72 16.33 -0.07 21.81
N ALA A 73 16.11 -1.18 21.12
CA ALA A 73 17.15 -2.02 20.54
C ALA A 73 16.92 -2.18 19.04
N ILE A 74 18.01 -2.15 18.26
CA ILE A 74 18.03 -2.33 16.81
C ILE A 74 18.79 -3.62 16.52
N GLY A 75 18.14 -4.57 15.86
CA GLY A 75 18.76 -5.78 15.33
C GLY A 75 18.94 -5.67 13.82
N ILE A 76 20.16 -5.89 13.33
CA ILE A 76 20.47 -5.92 11.90
C ILE A 76 21.04 -7.29 11.57
N PHE A 77 20.49 -7.89 10.53
CA PHE A 77 20.96 -9.16 9.98
C PHE A 77 21.05 -9.06 8.46
N LEU A 78 22.21 -9.39 7.92
CA LEU A 78 22.50 -9.45 6.50
C LEU A 78 23.16 -10.78 6.20
N GLU A 79 22.61 -11.53 5.26
CA GLU A 79 23.04 -12.88 4.89
C GLU A 79 23.29 -12.95 3.39
N ASP A 80 24.40 -13.56 2.99
CA ASP A 80 24.67 -13.88 1.59
C ASP A 80 23.89 -15.13 1.21
N ILE A 81 22.96 -14.99 0.25
CA ILE A 81 22.04 -16.08 -0.13
C ILE A 81 22.80 -17.27 -0.73
N SER A 82 23.89 -17.02 -1.45
CA SER A 82 24.63 -18.06 -2.17
C SER A 82 25.38 -19.00 -1.21
N THR A 83 25.86 -18.46 -0.10
CA THR A 83 26.62 -19.23 0.91
C THR A 83 25.78 -19.60 2.12
N SER A 84 24.60 -18.99 2.28
CA SER A 84 23.77 -19.04 3.50
C SER A 84 24.56 -18.66 4.77
N GLN A 85 25.61 -17.85 4.62
CA GLN A 85 26.43 -17.37 5.73
C GLN A 85 26.04 -15.94 6.11
N PRO A 86 26.02 -15.61 7.41
CA PRO A 86 25.79 -14.25 7.85
C PRO A 86 26.95 -13.36 7.40
N TYR A 87 26.65 -12.36 6.58
CA TYR A 87 27.60 -11.31 6.21
C TYR A 87 27.76 -10.31 7.36
N PHE A 88 26.66 -9.93 8.00
CA PHE A 88 26.66 -9.00 9.13
C PHE A 88 25.53 -9.34 10.09
N LYS A 89 25.83 -9.32 11.39
CA LYS A 89 24.85 -9.48 12.46
C LYS A 89 25.25 -8.60 13.64
N ARG A 90 24.46 -7.59 13.96
CA ARG A 90 24.70 -6.73 15.13
C ARG A 90 23.40 -6.30 15.80
N GLU A 91 23.54 -5.99 17.08
CA GLU A 91 22.49 -5.43 17.91
C GLU A 91 23.01 -4.15 18.57
N TYR A 92 22.19 -3.10 18.58
CA TYR A 92 22.51 -1.81 19.17
C TYR A 92 21.39 -1.36 20.09
N ASN A 93 21.71 -0.99 21.32
CA ASN A 93 20.77 -0.31 22.20
C ASN A 93 20.90 1.20 22.01
N PHE A 94 19.78 1.91 22.06
CA PHE A 94 19.76 3.37 22.05
C PHE A 94 18.83 3.90 23.14
N ALA A 95 19.13 5.12 23.57
CA ALA A 95 18.26 5.93 24.42
C ALA A 95 18.17 7.33 23.82
N SER A 96 16.97 7.90 23.77
CA SER A 96 16.75 9.25 23.26
C SER A 96 15.77 10.00 24.16
N PRO A 97 16.04 11.26 24.52
CA PRO A 97 15.03 12.10 25.17
C PRO A 97 13.84 12.30 24.23
N VAL A 98 12.63 12.31 24.79
CA VAL A 98 11.40 12.64 24.08
C VAL A 98 11.34 14.16 23.96
N PHE A 99 11.20 14.65 22.74
CA PHE A 99 10.97 16.07 22.48
C PHE A 99 9.48 16.31 22.25
N ASP A 100 8.92 17.36 22.87
CA ASP A 100 7.49 17.73 22.75
C ASP A 100 7.07 18.09 21.31
N SER A 101 8.02 18.33 20.41
CA SER A 101 7.72 18.56 19.00
C SER A 101 7.45 17.24 18.28
N VAL A 102 6.22 17.09 17.79
CA VAL A 102 5.64 15.99 16.98
C VAL A 102 6.46 15.57 15.73
N LYS A 103 7.57 16.24 15.42
CA LYS A 103 8.36 16.10 14.18
C LYS A 103 9.75 15.45 14.31
N ASN A 104 10.16 14.99 15.48
CA ASN A 104 11.53 14.48 15.64
C ASN A 104 11.60 12.96 15.47
N ASN A 105 11.46 12.48 14.24
CA ASN A 105 11.86 11.09 13.99
C ASN A 105 13.39 10.97 14.12
N LEU A 106 13.86 9.88 14.73
CA LEU A 106 15.30 9.59 14.79
C LEU A 106 15.72 8.93 13.49
N THR A 107 16.19 9.73 12.55
CA THR A 107 16.64 9.27 11.23
C THR A 107 18.13 8.92 11.27
N GLY A 108 18.50 7.80 10.65
CA GLY A 108 19.89 7.41 10.46
C GLY A 108 20.12 6.63 9.16
N VAL A 109 21.38 6.34 8.89
CA VAL A 109 21.82 5.60 7.71
C VAL A 109 22.85 4.54 8.10
N LEU A 110 22.68 3.33 7.58
CA LEU A 110 23.65 2.25 7.63
C LEU A 110 24.27 2.08 6.26
N ARG A 111 25.60 1.97 6.19
CA ARG A 111 26.32 1.79 4.93
C ARG A 111 27.05 0.46 4.92
N PHE A 112 26.83 -0.33 3.89
CA PHE A 112 27.54 -1.59 3.68
C PHE A 112 28.19 -1.61 2.30
N ARG A 113 29.45 -2.01 2.24
CA ARG A 113 30.10 -2.42 0.98
C ARG A 113 29.95 -3.92 0.86
N LEU A 114 29.29 -4.39 -0.19
CA LEU A 114 28.93 -5.78 -0.43
C LEU A 114 29.47 -6.24 -1.77
N LYS A 115 30.00 -7.46 -1.83
CA LYS A 115 30.39 -8.06 -3.11
C LYS A 115 29.17 -8.20 -4.03
N PHE A 116 29.41 -8.35 -5.33
CA PHE A 116 28.32 -8.63 -6.26
C PHE A 116 27.62 -9.96 -5.91
N GLY A 117 26.30 -9.95 -5.81
CA GLY A 117 25.54 -11.09 -5.30
C GLY A 117 24.13 -10.72 -4.85
N GLU A 118 23.44 -11.70 -4.26
CA GLU A 118 22.10 -11.54 -3.69
C GLU A 118 22.14 -11.79 -2.18
N TYR A 119 21.50 -10.90 -1.42
CA TYR A 119 21.55 -10.87 0.03
C TYR A 119 20.14 -10.80 0.62
N LYS A 120 19.94 -11.41 1.78
CA LYS A 120 18.75 -11.20 2.63
C LYS A 120 19.09 -10.18 3.69
N PHE A 121 18.29 -9.14 3.82
CA PHE A 121 18.39 -8.16 4.88
C PHE A 121 17.18 -8.23 5.79
N ALA A 122 17.42 -8.17 7.10
CA ALA A 122 16.41 -8.04 8.12
C ALA A 122 16.81 -6.94 9.10
N PHE A 123 15.85 -6.08 9.42
CA PHE A 123 15.98 -5.00 10.37
C PHE A 123 14.85 -5.11 11.38
N ALA A 124 15.18 -5.17 12.65
CA ALA A 124 14.23 -5.29 13.75
C ALA A 124 14.44 -4.14 14.73
N VAL A 125 13.34 -3.61 15.24
CA VAL A 125 13.35 -2.59 16.29
C VAL A 125 12.49 -3.08 17.43
N LYS A 126 13.03 -3.03 18.64
CA LYS A 126 12.35 -3.41 19.88
C LYS A 126 12.28 -2.22 20.82
N ASP A 127 11.13 -2.01 21.42
CA ASP A 127 10.98 -1.17 22.60
C ASP A 127 11.47 -1.95 23.84
N LEU A 128 12.43 -1.39 24.57
CA LEU A 128 13.03 -2.08 25.72
C LEU A 128 12.15 -2.06 26.97
N GLU A 129 11.12 -1.23 26.99
CA GLU A 129 10.21 -1.09 28.13
C GLU A 129 8.92 -1.90 27.94
N MET A 130 8.72 -2.51 26.76
CA MET A 130 7.59 -3.38 26.45
C MET A 130 8.05 -4.67 25.74
N GLU A 131 7.90 -5.81 26.41
CA GLU A 131 8.44 -7.09 25.94
C GLU A 131 7.91 -7.52 24.56
N ASP A 132 6.61 -7.32 24.32
CA ASP A 132 5.89 -7.70 23.08
C ASP A 132 5.85 -6.58 22.02
N ARG A 133 6.71 -5.57 22.15
CA ARG A 133 6.76 -4.45 21.22
C ARG A 133 8.01 -4.53 20.36
N VAL A 134 7.87 -5.32 19.30
CA VAL A 134 8.88 -5.51 18.26
C VAL A 134 8.24 -5.24 16.90
N ASP A 135 8.98 -4.60 16.02
CA ASP A 135 8.65 -4.41 14.62
C ASP A 135 9.81 -4.92 13.76
N THR A 136 9.54 -5.42 12.56
CA THR A 136 10.56 -6.04 11.71
C THR A 136 10.26 -5.85 10.24
N ALA A 137 11.29 -5.49 9.48
CA ALA A 137 11.27 -5.41 8.03
C ALA A 137 12.28 -6.40 7.45
N LYS A 138 11.93 -7.04 6.33
CA LYS A 138 12.79 -7.97 5.60
C LYS A 138 12.66 -7.74 4.11
N PHE A 139 13.79 -7.80 3.40
CA PHE A 139 13.81 -7.73 1.95
C PHE A 139 15.08 -8.37 1.39
N ASN A 140 15.03 -8.73 0.10
CA ASN A 140 16.20 -9.20 -0.63
C ASN A 140 16.86 -8.03 -1.34
N ILE A 141 18.19 -8.03 -1.40
CA ILE A 141 19.01 -7.03 -2.05
C ILE A 141 19.82 -7.73 -3.13
N LYS A 142 19.84 -7.16 -4.33
CA LYS A 142 20.74 -7.59 -5.41
C LYS A 142 21.78 -6.51 -5.68
N ILE A 143 23.06 -6.86 -5.55
CA ILE A 143 24.19 -6.00 -5.83
C ILE A 143 24.81 -6.45 -7.16
N THR A 144 24.79 -5.56 -8.15
CA THR A 144 25.24 -5.84 -9.52
C THR A 144 26.44 -4.99 -9.87
N ASP A 145 27.27 -5.51 -10.77
CA ASP A 145 28.41 -4.78 -11.33
C ASP A 145 27.95 -3.71 -12.33
N PRO A 146 28.11 -2.41 -12.03
CA PRO A 146 27.79 -1.35 -12.95
C PRO A 146 28.74 -1.34 -14.16
N GLY A 147 29.94 -1.94 -14.07
CA GLY A 147 30.93 -2.00 -15.14
C GLY A 147 30.49 -2.81 -16.37
N LYS A 148 29.51 -3.72 -16.22
CA LYS A 148 28.97 -4.55 -17.31
C LYS A 148 28.01 -3.82 -18.25
N THR A 149 27.51 -2.66 -17.86
CA THR A 149 26.58 -1.86 -18.68
C THR A 149 27.32 -0.73 -19.37
N LYS A 150 26.83 -0.33 -20.56
CA LYS A 150 27.38 0.80 -21.32
C LYS A 150 27.34 2.10 -20.51
N PHE A 151 26.20 2.38 -19.90
CA PHE A 151 26.01 3.39 -18.84
C PHE A 151 25.12 2.84 -17.73
N GLY A 152 25.18 3.46 -16.54
CA GLY A 152 24.49 2.96 -15.36
C GLY A 152 23.97 4.08 -14.47
N LEU A 153 23.00 3.74 -13.64
CA LEU A 153 22.39 4.61 -12.64
C LEU A 153 22.44 3.93 -11.27
N SER A 154 22.62 4.71 -10.21
CA SER A 154 22.30 4.27 -8.85
C SER A 154 20.79 4.13 -8.67
N ASP A 155 20.36 3.56 -7.55
CA ASP A 155 18.99 3.77 -7.09
C ASP A 155 18.76 5.27 -6.81
N ILE A 156 17.51 5.73 -6.92
CA ILE A 156 17.12 7.08 -6.55
C ILE A 156 16.92 7.15 -5.03
N GLU A 157 17.69 8.00 -4.37
CA GLU A 157 17.48 8.39 -2.98
C GLU A 157 16.57 9.61 -2.95
N VAL A 158 15.42 9.51 -2.27
CA VAL A 158 14.51 10.65 -2.05
C VAL A 158 14.76 11.25 -0.67
N ALA A 159 14.77 12.57 -0.61
CA ALA A 159 15.22 13.33 0.53
C ALA A 159 14.20 14.39 0.94
N THR A 160 14.20 14.73 2.22
CA THR A 160 13.51 15.92 2.74
C THR A 160 14.31 17.19 2.43
N LYS A 161 15.64 17.05 2.29
CA LYS A 161 16.57 18.15 2.09
C LYS A 161 17.87 17.64 1.45
N ILE A 162 18.38 18.39 0.46
CA ILE A 162 19.73 18.21 -0.09
C ILE A 162 20.39 19.58 -0.17
N GLU A 163 21.57 19.72 0.45
CA GLU A 163 22.37 20.94 0.39
C GLU A 163 23.82 20.61 0.06
N LYS A 164 24.52 21.53 -0.60
CA LYS A 164 25.96 21.42 -0.73
C LYS A 164 26.59 21.58 0.65
N SER A 165 27.53 20.70 0.94
CA SER A 165 28.25 20.68 2.21
C SER A 165 29.65 20.17 1.95
N ASP A 166 30.58 20.58 2.80
CA ASP A 166 31.94 20.03 2.89
C ASP A 166 32.15 19.35 4.26
N ASN A 167 31.07 19.17 5.03
CA ASN A 167 31.11 18.59 6.37
C ASN A 167 31.10 17.05 6.30
N ASP A 168 32.26 16.46 6.05
CA ASP A 168 32.46 15.02 5.97
C ASP A 168 32.18 14.25 7.28
N SER A 169 32.03 14.96 8.40
CA SER A 169 31.65 14.37 9.70
C SER A 169 30.15 14.08 9.83
N SER A 170 29.29 14.67 8.98
CA SER A 170 27.85 14.40 9.02
C SER A 170 27.55 12.97 8.55
N THR A 171 26.65 12.27 9.24
CA THR A 171 26.25 10.91 8.83
C THR A 171 25.55 10.92 7.47
N PHE A 172 24.97 12.05 7.10
CA PHE A 172 24.24 12.28 5.84
C PHE A 172 25.12 12.89 4.75
N PHE A 173 26.40 13.13 5.03
CA PHE A 173 27.33 13.60 4.03
C PHE A 173 27.64 12.52 2.99
N LYS A 174 27.56 12.89 1.72
CA LYS A 174 27.94 12.06 0.59
C LYS A 174 28.41 12.92 -0.58
N ASN A 175 29.59 12.60 -1.08
CA ASN A 175 30.28 13.39 -2.11
C ASN A 175 30.43 14.86 -1.71
N THR A 176 29.66 15.77 -2.30
CA THR A 176 29.70 17.22 -1.99
C THR A 176 28.38 17.73 -1.42
N PHE A 177 27.58 16.82 -0.87
CA PHE A 177 26.23 17.09 -0.42
C PHE A 177 25.98 16.52 0.97
N GLU A 178 25.10 17.18 1.71
CA GLU A 178 24.39 16.61 2.84
C GLU A 178 22.98 16.24 2.40
N VAL A 179 22.68 14.94 2.43
CA VAL A 179 21.43 14.35 1.90
C VAL A 179 20.64 13.77 3.06
N VAL A 180 19.59 14.46 3.48
CA VAL A 180 18.73 14.01 4.60
C VAL A 180 17.55 13.22 4.03
N PRO A 181 17.53 11.88 4.20
CA PRO A 181 16.57 11.03 3.50
C PRO A 181 15.14 11.27 3.98
N ASN A 182 14.17 11.09 3.09
CA ASN A 182 12.77 10.93 3.45
C ASN A 182 12.42 9.44 3.46
N VAL A 183 12.64 8.79 4.61
CA VAL A 183 12.56 7.33 4.74
C VAL A 183 11.15 6.79 4.51
N SER A 184 10.11 7.53 4.89
CA SER A 184 8.72 7.11 4.66
C SER A 184 8.33 7.16 3.18
N THR A 185 9.08 7.91 2.35
CA THR A 185 8.74 8.25 0.96
C THR A 185 7.39 8.99 0.80
N VAL A 186 6.86 9.53 1.90
CA VAL A 186 5.59 10.29 1.92
C VAL A 186 5.87 11.79 1.83
N PHE A 187 5.19 12.45 0.91
CA PHE A 187 5.24 13.88 0.64
C PHE A 187 3.82 14.47 0.68
N GLY A 188 3.68 15.79 0.69
CA GLY A 188 2.35 16.40 0.76
C GLY A 188 2.39 17.89 1.07
N GLU A 189 1.30 18.44 1.60
CA GLU A 189 1.15 19.89 1.84
C GLU A 189 2.28 20.48 2.70
N ASN A 190 2.72 19.72 3.71
CA ASN A 190 3.82 20.11 4.61
C ASN A 190 5.22 19.79 4.08
N LEU A 191 5.31 19.03 2.99
CA LEU A 191 6.57 18.68 2.32
C LEU A 191 6.34 18.69 0.79
N PRO A 192 6.13 19.89 0.20
CA PRO A 192 5.64 20.02 -1.18
C PRO A 192 6.72 19.82 -2.26
N VAL A 193 7.95 19.55 -1.85
CA VAL A 193 9.11 19.39 -2.73
C VAL A 193 9.77 18.06 -2.43
N VAL A 194 9.89 17.22 -3.46
CA VAL A 194 10.71 16.01 -3.44
C VAL A 194 12.12 16.40 -3.85
N PHE A 195 13.08 16.29 -2.94
CA PHE A 195 14.49 16.28 -3.30
C PHE A 195 14.87 14.86 -3.71
N TYR A 196 15.70 14.72 -4.74
CA TYR A 196 16.25 13.43 -5.10
C TYR A 196 17.74 13.52 -5.42
N TYR A 197 18.45 12.44 -5.10
CA TYR A 197 19.87 12.22 -5.36
C TYR A 197 20.03 10.95 -6.20
N ILE A 198 20.89 11.03 -7.21
CA ILE A 198 21.27 9.88 -8.04
C ILE A 198 22.71 10.05 -8.56
N GLU A 199 23.39 8.93 -8.80
CA GLU A 199 24.69 8.88 -9.44
C GLU A 199 24.58 8.23 -10.82
N LEU A 200 25.25 8.85 -11.80
CA LEU A 200 25.34 8.39 -13.17
C LEU A 200 26.75 7.83 -13.39
N TYR A 201 26.87 6.68 -14.04
CA TYR A 201 28.14 5.95 -14.19
C TYR A 201 28.44 5.59 -15.65
N ASN A 202 29.72 5.32 -15.91
CA ASN A 202 30.27 4.89 -17.20
C ASN A 202 29.99 5.86 -18.37
N LEU A 203 29.91 7.16 -18.08
CA LEU A 203 29.45 8.14 -19.07
C LEU A 203 30.44 8.37 -20.22
N ASN A 204 31.72 8.01 -20.04
CA ASN A 204 32.81 8.27 -20.99
C ASN A 204 33.28 7.02 -21.75
N LYS A 205 32.54 5.89 -21.72
CA LYS A 205 32.98 4.62 -22.33
C LYS A 205 32.93 4.57 -23.88
N GLU A 206 32.45 5.62 -24.55
CA GLU A 206 32.41 5.73 -26.03
C GLU A 206 32.48 7.20 -26.49
N ASP A 207 32.92 7.41 -27.74
CA ASP A 207 33.27 8.70 -28.34
C ASP A 207 32.12 9.45 -29.06
N ASP A 208 30.97 8.83 -29.30
CA ASP A 208 29.80 9.43 -29.99
C ASP A 208 28.51 8.98 -29.28
N PRO A 209 27.52 9.86 -29.01
CA PRO A 209 27.50 11.33 -29.13
C PRO A 209 28.16 12.05 -27.95
N GLU A 210 28.49 13.34 -28.12
CA GLU A 210 29.14 14.19 -27.11
C GLU A 210 28.37 14.26 -25.76
N PHE A 211 27.05 14.01 -25.79
CA PHE A 211 26.16 14.07 -24.64
C PHE A 211 25.23 12.85 -24.55
N LEU A 212 24.98 12.38 -23.34
CA LEU A 212 23.84 11.49 -23.03
C LEU A 212 22.59 12.31 -22.70
N ILE A 213 21.41 11.73 -22.84
CA ILE A 213 20.14 12.32 -22.43
C ILE A 213 19.70 11.70 -21.12
N LEU A 214 19.58 12.53 -20.07
CA LEU A 214 18.92 12.18 -18.82
C LEU A 214 17.49 12.70 -18.83
N GLU A 215 16.54 11.80 -18.70
CA GLU A 215 15.12 12.07 -18.70
C GLU A 215 14.51 11.70 -17.34
N ARG A 216 13.93 12.69 -16.66
CA ARG A 216 13.14 12.49 -15.46
C ARG A 216 11.67 12.47 -15.84
N VAL A 217 10.97 11.38 -15.54
CA VAL A 217 9.53 11.23 -15.72
C VAL A 217 8.88 10.96 -14.37
N LEU A 218 7.81 11.67 -14.06
CA LEU A 218 6.93 11.36 -12.95
C LEU A 218 5.64 10.80 -13.53
N THR A 219 5.25 9.60 -13.08
CA THR A 219 3.98 8.97 -13.47
C THR A 219 3.10 8.73 -12.25
N ASN A 220 1.78 8.74 -12.43
CA ASN A 220 0.84 8.31 -11.38
C ASN A 220 0.73 6.78 -11.34
N ASP A 221 -0.12 6.26 -10.44
CA ASP A 221 -0.43 4.84 -10.29
C ASP A 221 -1.09 4.19 -11.52
N ARG A 222 -1.64 5.01 -12.43
CA ARG A 222 -2.18 4.59 -13.73
C ARG A 222 -1.14 4.61 -14.85
N ASN A 223 0.14 4.83 -14.52
CA ASN A 223 1.25 5.02 -15.46
C ASN A 223 1.11 6.24 -16.39
N GLU A 224 0.25 7.20 -16.06
CA GLU A 224 0.12 8.44 -16.82
C GLU A 224 1.23 9.41 -16.46
N GLU A 225 1.81 10.05 -17.45
CA GLU A 225 2.84 11.05 -17.24
C GLU A 225 2.26 12.35 -16.66
N VAL A 226 2.80 12.72 -15.51
CA VAL A 226 2.46 13.93 -14.77
C VAL A 226 3.47 15.04 -15.08
N SER A 227 4.74 14.67 -15.25
CA SER A 227 5.81 15.62 -15.51
C SER A 227 6.98 14.94 -16.17
N ARG A 228 7.57 15.59 -17.17
CA ARG A 228 8.81 15.18 -17.83
C ARG A 228 9.79 16.33 -17.90
N LYS A 229 11.07 16.02 -17.69
CA LYS A 229 12.18 16.97 -17.87
C LYS A 229 13.37 16.25 -18.47
N ARG A 230 13.93 16.81 -19.54
CA ARG A 230 15.13 16.32 -20.20
C ARG A 230 16.33 17.21 -19.90
N ARG A 231 17.50 16.61 -19.82
CA ARG A 231 18.79 17.28 -19.65
C ARG A 231 19.86 16.54 -20.45
N TYR A 232 20.79 17.29 -21.03
CA TYR A 232 21.98 16.74 -21.69
C TYR A 232 23.12 16.60 -20.68
N ILE A 233 23.73 15.43 -20.64
CA ILE A 233 24.79 15.04 -19.71
C ILE A 233 26.11 14.93 -20.50
N PRO A 234 27.09 15.83 -20.27
CA PRO A 234 28.38 15.77 -20.94
C PRO A 234 29.15 14.50 -20.57
N ARG A 235 29.83 13.90 -21.55
CA ARG A 235 30.62 12.67 -21.36
C ARG A 235 32.08 12.91 -20.92
N LYS A 236 32.36 14.09 -20.37
CA LYS A 236 33.72 14.50 -19.95
C LYS A 236 34.24 13.76 -18.72
N ASN A 237 33.33 13.35 -17.83
CA ASN A 237 33.64 12.61 -16.60
C ASN A 237 33.09 11.19 -16.72
N SER A 238 33.74 10.22 -16.08
CA SER A 238 33.23 8.84 -16.02
C SER A 238 31.96 8.70 -15.18
N SER A 239 31.77 9.60 -14.21
CA SER A 239 30.59 9.63 -13.34
C SER A 239 30.17 11.06 -13.01
N ILE A 240 28.87 11.26 -12.79
CA ILE A 240 28.27 12.55 -12.40
C ILE A 240 27.23 12.31 -11.29
N VAL A 241 27.17 13.21 -10.32
CA VAL A 241 26.11 13.26 -9.31
C VAL A 241 25.03 14.24 -9.75
N GLU A 242 23.77 13.81 -9.70
CA GLU A 242 22.61 14.65 -9.94
C GLU A 242 21.79 14.77 -8.64
N ALA A 243 21.67 16.00 -8.13
CA ALA A 243 20.80 16.36 -7.03
C ALA A 243 19.82 17.43 -7.52
N ASN A 244 18.52 17.14 -7.48
CA ASN A 244 17.50 18.06 -8.01
C ASN A 244 16.19 17.95 -7.24
N THR A 245 15.19 18.72 -7.69
CA THR A 245 13.88 18.78 -7.05
C THR A 245 12.73 18.50 -8.02
N VAL A 246 11.62 18.04 -7.45
CA VAL A 246 10.32 17.96 -8.11
C VAL A 246 9.29 18.63 -7.21
N ASN A 247 8.59 19.65 -7.71
CA ASN A 247 7.49 20.27 -6.99
C ASN A 247 6.24 19.39 -7.14
N ILE A 248 5.70 18.93 -6.02
CA ILE A 248 4.51 18.06 -5.97
C ILE A 248 3.28 18.76 -5.37
N SER A 249 3.35 20.07 -5.08
CA SER A 249 2.26 20.83 -4.45
C SER A 249 0.93 20.80 -5.20
N LYS A 250 0.97 20.60 -6.53
CA LYS A 250 -0.20 20.56 -7.41
C LYS A 250 -0.62 19.15 -7.79
N LEU A 251 0.03 18.14 -7.22
CA LEU A 251 -0.30 16.75 -7.51
C LEU A 251 -1.43 16.28 -6.59
N PRO A 252 -2.43 15.58 -7.12
CA PRO A 252 -3.44 14.93 -6.29
C PRO A 252 -2.85 13.96 -5.27
N THR A 253 -3.67 13.56 -4.31
CA THR A 253 -3.30 12.47 -3.41
C THR A 253 -3.19 11.17 -4.20
N GLY A 254 -2.06 10.48 -4.09
CA GLY A 254 -1.84 9.25 -4.83
C GLY A 254 -0.41 8.74 -4.77
N THR A 255 -0.22 7.58 -5.38
CA THR A 255 1.12 7.00 -5.56
C THR A 255 1.70 7.50 -6.88
N TYR A 256 2.98 7.85 -6.86
CA TYR A 256 3.71 8.29 -8.05
C TYR A 256 5.02 7.53 -8.19
N ASN A 257 5.42 7.23 -9.42
CA ASN A 257 6.73 6.69 -9.74
C ASN A 257 7.61 7.80 -10.33
N LEU A 258 8.69 8.13 -9.62
CA LEU A 258 9.77 8.99 -10.10
C LEU A 258 10.79 8.12 -10.84
N THR A 259 10.84 8.24 -12.16
CA THR A 259 11.75 7.50 -13.02
C THR A 259 12.81 8.42 -13.61
N LEU A 260 14.07 8.01 -13.52
CA LEU A 260 15.18 8.62 -14.24
C LEU A 260 15.71 7.61 -15.26
N ALA A 261 15.74 8.02 -16.52
CA ALA A 261 16.25 7.22 -17.63
C ALA A 261 17.42 7.97 -18.27
N LEU A 262 18.56 7.29 -18.40
CA LEU A 262 19.75 7.78 -19.09
C LEU A 262 19.92 6.95 -20.35
N PHE A 263 20.00 7.61 -21.50
CA PHE A 263 20.16 6.96 -22.78
C PHE A 263 20.93 7.84 -23.75
N ASP A 264 21.49 7.18 -24.76
CA ASP A 264 22.09 7.80 -25.92
C ASP A 264 21.02 7.90 -27.03
N SER A 265 20.90 9.05 -27.69
CA SER A 265 19.96 9.26 -28.81
C SER A 265 20.20 8.36 -30.02
N LEU A 266 21.40 7.80 -30.17
CA LEU A 266 21.81 6.94 -31.28
C LEU A 266 21.77 5.44 -30.92
N SER A 267 21.66 5.11 -29.63
CA SER A 267 21.65 3.72 -29.15
C SER A 267 20.27 3.31 -28.65
N ASN A 268 19.93 2.03 -28.78
CA ASN A 268 18.73 1.46 -28.17
C ASN A 268 18.92 1.09 -26.69
N GLU A 269 20.07 1.40 -26.08
CA GLU A 269 20.33 1.09 -24.68
C GLU A 269 19.82 2.21 -23.76
N ILE A 270 19.18 1.81 -22.67
CA ILE A 270 18.60 2.72 -21.67
C ILE A 270 18.97 2.17 -20.29
N ALA A 271 19.61 2.98 -19.46
CA ALA A 271 19.72 2.73 -18.02
C ALA A 271 18.57 3.46 -17.32
N MET A 272 17.87 2.77 -16.43
CA MET A 272 16.69 3.32 -15.76
C MET A 272 16.70 3.01 -14.27
N SER A 273 16.29 3.98 -13.47
CA SER A 273 16.08 3.86 -12.03
C SER A 273 14.73 4.46 -11.68
N THR A 274 13.97 3.80 -10.80
CA THR A 274 12.61 4.24 -10.42
C THR A 274 12.43 4.18 -8.92
N LYS A 275 11.86 5.25 -8.35
CA LYS A 275 11.48 5.32 -6.94
C LYS A 275 10.01 5.67 -6.81
N LYS A 276 9.28 4.82 -6.10
CA LYS A 276 7.89 5.08 -5.72
C LYS A 276 7.85 6.08 -4.57
N ILE A 277 6.94 7.04 -4.66
CA ILE A 277 6.64 8.01 -3.60
C ILE A 277 5.12 8.10 -3.41
N PHE A 278 4.68 8.48 -2.22
CA PHE A 278 3.27 8.76 -1.95
C PHE A 278 3.09 10.26 -1.71
N VAL A 279 2.11 10.86 -2.37
CA VAL A 279 1.74 12.27 -2.18
C VAL A 279 0.40 12.34 -1.46
N PHE A 280 0.33 13.12 -0.38
CA PHE A 280 -0.88 13.41 0.37
C PHE A 280 -1.19 14.91 0.32
N ASN A 281 -2.06 15.28 -0.63
CA ASN A 281 -2.56 16.64 -0.82
C ASN A 281 -4.10 16.59 -0.79
N SER A 282 -4.68 16.79 0.39
CA SER A 282 -6.14 16.72 0.59
C SER A 282 -6.90 17.80 -0.16
N ASN A 283 -6.25 18.93 -0.45
CA ASN A 283 -6.87 20.09 -1.09
C ASN A 283 -6.72 20.13 -2.62
N VAL A 284 -6.03 19.17 -3.23
CA VAL A 284 -5.80 19.13 -4.68
C VAL A 284 -6.78 18.17 -5.33
N VAL A 285 -7.68 18.71 -6.15
CA VAL A 285 -8.63 17.92 -6.96
C VAL A 285 -7.90 17.28 -8.13
N ASP A 286 -8.09 15.98 -8.31
CA ASP A 286 -7.55 15.25 -9.44
C ASP A 286 -8.30 15.57 -10.74
N THR A 287 -7.83 16.60 -11.43
CA THR A 287 -8.36 17.04 -12.73
C THR A 287 -8.05 16.06 -13.87
N VAL A 288 -7.06 15.18 -13.70
CA VAL A 288 -6.71 14.15 -14.70
C VAL A 288 -7.64 12.96 -14.52
N ALA A 289 -7.88 12.50 -13.29
CA ALA A 289 -8.95 11.56 -13.00
C ALA A 289 -10.32 12.10 -13.42
N ALA A 290 -10.57 13.41 -13.31
CA ALA A 290 -11.80 14.03 -13.83
C ALA A 290 -11.88 14.02 -15.37
N LYS A 291 -10.77 14.21 -16.10
CA LYS A 291 -10.76 14.16 -17.58
C LYS A 291 -10.89 12.75 -18.15
N TYR A 292 -10.25 11.77 -17.52
CA TYR A 292 -10.40 10.37 -17.90
C TYR A 292 -11.74 9.83 -17.44
N SER A 293 -12.23 10.22 -16.26
CA SER A 293 -13.60 9.91 -15.86
C SER A 293 -14.56 10.52 -16.85
N ASP A 294 -14.40 11.75 -17.36
CA ASP A 294 -15.33 12.32 -18.34
C ASP A 294 -15.36 11.51 -19.67
N ASN A 295 -14.23 11.15 -20.28
CA ASN A 295 -14.23 10.39 -21.54
C ASN A 295 -14.66 8.91 -21.36
N GLU A 296 -14.25 8.25 -20.29
CA GLU A 296 -14.62 6.87 -19.97
C GLU A 296 -16.08 6.80 -19.49
N PHE A 297 -16.55 7.80 -18.74
CA PHE A 297 -17.94 7.98 -18.35
C PHE A 297 -18.83 8.18 -19.57
N LEU A 298 -18.49 9.12 -20.47
CA LEU A 298 -19.26 9.39 -21.69
C LEU A 298 -19.35 8.18 -22.62
N SER A 299 -18.38 7.26 -22.57
CA SER A 299 -18.40 5.99 -23.31
C SER A 299 -18.99 4.81 -22.53
N SER A 300 -19.31 5.00 -21.25
CA SER A 300 -19.90 3.97 -20.39
C SER A 300 -21.41 3.87 -20.58
N GLU A 301 -21.97 2.72 -20.19
CA GLU A 301 -23.43 2.50 -20.15
C GLU A 301 -24.17 3.51 -19.25
N PHE A 302 -23.50 4.03 -18.22
CA PHE A 302 -24.10 4.96 -17.25
C PHE A 302 -24.39 6.34 -17.83
N ALA A 303 -23.66 6.80 -18.86
CA ALA A 303 -23.88 8.11 -19.45
C ALA A 303 -25.25 8.26 -20.13
N ILE A 304 -25.84 7.15 -20.58
CA ILE A 304 -27.12 7.14 -21.31
C ILE A 304 -28.29 6.57 -20.51
N MET A 305 -28.05 5.98 -19.34
CA MET A 305 -29.11 5.41 -18.49
C MET A 305 -30.08 6.51 -18.02
N SER A 306 -31.38 6.22 -18.10
CA SER A 306 -32.44 7.04 -17.54
C SER A 306 -32.37 7.13 -16.01
N GLU A 307 -33.13 8.05 -15.43
CA GLU A 307 -33.21 8.19 -13.97
C GLU A 307 -33.71 6.90 -13.29
N GLU A 308 -34.71 6.24 -13.88
CA GLU A 308 -35.24 4.96 -13.37
C GLU A 308 -34.17 3.86 -13.39
N GLU A 309 -33.42 3.74 -14.49
CA GLU A 309 -32.34 2.74 -14.61
C GLU A 309 -31.20 2.99 -13.63
N ILE A 310 -30.82 4.25 -13.41
CA ILE A 310 -29.77 4.63 -12.45
C ILE A 310 -30.19 4.36 -11.00
N GLU A 311 -31.45 4.62 -10.65
CA GLU A 311 -31.99 4.32 -9.32
C GLU A 311 -32.11 2.81 -9.07
N GLU A 312 -32.53 2.03 -10.07
CA GLU A 312 -32.55 0.56 -9.94
C GLU A 312 -31.13 0.01 -9.80
N ALA A 313 -30.20 0.46 -10.64
CA ALA A 313 -28.80 0.01 -10.61
C ALA A 313 -28.11 0.35 -9.29
N TYR A 314 -28.38 1.54 -8.71
CA TYR A 314 -27.90 1.86 -7.37
C TYR A 314 -28.57 1.02 -6.28
N SER A 315 -29.88 0.79 -6.37
CA SER A 315 -30.60 -0.06 -5.39
C SER A 315 -30.03 -1.48 -5.34
N GLN A 316 -29.60 -2.01 -6.49
CA GLN A 316 -28.89 -3.27 -6.59
C GLN A 316 -27.46 -3.19 -6.03
N ALA A 317 -26.73 -2.11 -6.30
CA ALA A 317 -25.37 -1.87 -5.80
C ALA A 317 -25.32 -1.62 -4.28
N LYS A 318 -26.41 -1.13 -3.69
CA LYS A 318 -26.50 -0.72 -2.27
C LYS A 318 -26.12 -1.83 -1.29
N TYR A 319 -26.29 -3.10 -1.65
CA TYR A 319 -25.90 -4.22 -0.77
C TYR A 319 -24.41 -4.30 -0.45
N ILE A 320 -23.56 -3.64 -1.25
CA ILE A 320 -22.10 -3.58 -1.08
C ILE A 320 -21.58 -2.14 -0.90
N ALA A 321 -22.49 -1.17 -0.70
CA ALA A 321 -22.14 0.21 -0.41
C ALA A 321 -21.89 0.42 1.09
N SER A 322 -20.89 1.23 1.43
CA SER A 322 -20.63 1.70 2.78
C SER A 322 -21.59 2.80 3.22
N LYS A 323 -21.68 3.08 4.52
CA LYS A 323 -22.53 4.17 5.04
C LYS A 323 -22.14 5.56 4.53
N VAL A 324 -20.86 5.77 4.24
CA VAL A 324 -20.38 7.02 3.64
C VAL A 324 -20.86 7.13 2.19
N GLU A 325 -20.76 6.05 1.43
CA GLU A 325 -21.24 5.96 0.05
C GLU A 325 -22.77 6.13 -0.04
N GLU A 326 -23.53 5.55 0.89
CA GLU A 326 -24.99 5.77 1.00
C GLU A 326 -25.31 7.26 1.20
N LYS A 327 -24.65 7.92 2.15
CA LYS A 327 -24.87 9.35 2.41
C LYS A 327 -24.50 10.21 1.21
N GLN A 328 -23.42 9.88 0.50
CA GLN A 328 -23.02 10.60 -0.70
C GLN A 328 -24.08 10.52 -1.80
N TRP A 329 -24.67 9.34 -2.01
CA TRP A 329 -25.76 9.17 -2.97
C TRP A 329 -26.97 10.03 -2.63
N ASP A 330 -27.39 10.02 -1.36
CA ASP A 330 -28.56 10.77 -0.89
C ASP A 330 -28.41 12.30 -1.04
N GLU A 331 -27.17 12.81 -1.04
CA GLU A 331 -26.87 14.23 -1.24
C GLU A 331 -26.90 14.67 -2.71
N MET A 332 -26.89 13.72 -3.67
CA MET A 332 -26.88 14.01 -5.11
C MET A 332 -28.27 14.40 -5.61
N LYS A 333 -28.33 15.51 -6.35
CA LYS A 333 -29.60 16.10 -6.80
C LYS A 333 -29.84 15.97 -8.29
N THR A 334 -28.78 15.80 -9.08
CA THR A 334 -28.89 15.74 -10.54
C THR A 334 -28.63 14.33 -11.04
N LEU A 335 -29.26 13.97 -12.16
CA LEU A 335 -29.05 12.68 -12.82
C LEU A 335 -27.59 12.47 -13.21
N ASP A 336 -26.92 13.50 -13.73
CA ASP A 336 -25.51 13.38 -14.12
C ASP A 336 -24.57 13.13 -12.94
N GLN A 337 -24.86 13.69 -11.76
CA GLN A 337 -24.13 13.38 -10.53
C GLN A 337 -24.28 11.89 -10.17
N LYS A 338 -25.52 11.38 -10.21
CA LYS A 338 -25.81 9.97 -9.90
C LYS A 338 -25.19 9.00 -10.90
N ARG A 339 -25.25 9.32 -12.20
CA ARG A 339 -24.60 8.56 -13.27
C ARG A 339 -23.08 8.50 -13.09
N ASN A 340 -22.44 9.64 -12.86
CA ASN A 340 -20.99 9.71 -12.67
C ASN A 340 -20.55 8.98 -11.39
N TYR A 341 -21.34 9.13 -10.31
CA TYR A 341 -21.11 8.39 -9.09
C TYR A 341 -21.16 6.88 -9.31
N LEU A 342 -22.19 6.36 -9.99
CA LEU A 342 -22.34 4.92 -10.17
C LEU A 342 -21.24 4.35 -11.07
N PHE A 343 -20.84 5.09 -12.11
CA PHE A 343 -19.66 4.78 -12.91
C PHE A 343 -18.39 4.65 -12.04
N THR A 344 -18.13 5.65 -11.19
CA THR A 344 -16.97 5.67 -10.30
C THR A 344 -17.05 4.58 -9.21
N PHE A 345 -18.24 4.31 -8.68
CA PHE A 345 -18.52 3.29 -7.68
C PHE A 345 -18.07 1.91 -8.14
N TRP A 346 -18.39 1.57 -9.40
CA TRP A 346 -17.96 0.33 -10.01
C TRP A 346 -16.48 0.35 -10.37
N ARG A 347 -15.97 1.44 -10.96
CA ARG A 347 -14.55 1.57 -11.32
C ARG A 347 -13.62 1.33 -10.14
N ASN A 348 -13.96 1.85 -8.96
CA ASN A 348 -13.17 1.66 -7.73
C ASN A 348 -13.17 0.22 -7.19
N ARG A 349 -14.07 -0.63 -7.68
CA ARG A 349 -14.20 -2.05 -7.30
C ARG A 349 -13.68 -3.00 -8.39
N ASP A 350 -12.99 -2.46 -9.39
CA ASP A 350 -12.38 -3.25 -10.46
C ASP A 350 -11.20 -4.07 -9.94
N SER A 351 -11.29 -5.40 -10.06
CA SER A 351 -10.27 -6.33 -9.58
C SER A 351 -9.05 -6.38 -10.49
N GLU A 352 -9.22 -6.17 -11.79
CA GLU A 352 -8.14 -6.20 -12.78
C GLU A 352 -8.22 -4.96 -13.69
N PRO A 353 -7.79 -3.77 -13.21
CA PRO A 353 -7.91 -2.51 -13.94
C PRO A 353 -7.18 -2.46 -15.29
N SER A 354 -6.42 -3.51 -15.63
CA SER A 354 -5.69 -3.69 -16.88
C SER A 354 -6.57 -4.25 -18.01
N THR A 355 -7.76 -4.78 -17.71
CA THR A 355 -8.71 -5.25 -18.72
C THR A 355 -9.73 -4.16 -19.06
N ALA A 356 -10.35 -4.28 -20.23
CA ALA A 356 -11.38 -3.34 -20.66
C ALA A 356 -12.72 -3.52 -19.92
N VAL A 357 -12.86 -4.54 -19.06
CA VAL A 357 -14.13 -4.86 -18.43
C VAL A 357 -13.93 -5.18 -16.97
N ASN A 358 -14.61 -4.42 -16.12
CA ASN A 358 -14.64 -4.66 -14.69
C ASN A 358 -15.23 -6.05 -14.34
N GLU A 359 -14.38 -6.99 -13.92
CA GLU A 359 -14.76 -8.38 -13.65
C GLU A 359 -15.62 -8.49 -12.40
N PHE A 360 -15.34 -7.68 -11.38
CA PHE A 360 -16.12 -7.65 -10.16
C PHE A 360 -17.57 -7.23 -10.43
N LYS A 361 -17.77 -6.15 -11.21
CA LYS A 361 -19.08 -5.70 -11.68
C LYS A 361 -19.78 -6.82 -12.45
N ARG A 362 -19.08 -7.45 -13.41
CA ARG A 362 -19.66 -8.52 -14.24
C ARG A 362 -20.14 -9.70 -13.38
N GLU A 363 -19.31 -10.16 -12.45
CA GLU A 363 -19.67 -11.25 -11.54
C GLU A 363 -20.82 -10.84 -10.61
N TYR A 364 -20.83 -9.60 -10.11
CA TYR A 364 -21.91 -9.09 -9.27
C TYR A 364 -23.26 -9.09 -10.00
N TYR A 365 -23.31 -8.57 -11.23
CA TYR A 365 -24.54 -8.61 -12.04
C TYR A 365 -24.92 -10.04 -12.43
N ARG A 366 -23.96 -10.94 -12.66
CA ARG A 366 -24.25 -12.37 -12.86
C ARG A 366 -24.97 -12.99 -11.64
N ARG A 367 -24.62 -12.57 -10.42
CA ARG A 367 -25.31 -13.02 -9.19
C ARG A 367 -26.70 -12.39 -9.06
N ILE A 368 -26.90 -11.16 -9.50
CA ILE A 368 -28.22 -10.52 -9.59
C ILE A 368 -29.11 -11.29 -10.55
N ASP A 369 -28.63 -11.59 -11.75
CA ASP A 369 -29.38 -12.33 -12.76
C ASP A 369 -29.76 -13.73 -12.26
N TYR A 370 -28.81 -14.43 -11.64
CA TYR A 370 -29.09 -15.70 -11.01
C TYR A 370 -30.13 -15.57 -9.89
N ALA A 371 -30.00 -14.56 -9.02
CA ALA A 371 -30.96 -14.32 -7.96
C ALA A 371 -32.36 -14.07 -8.52
N ASN A 372 -32.49 -13.28 -9.59
CA ASN A 372 -33.75 -13.03 -10.28
C ASN A 372 -34.35 -14.29 -10.90
N GLN A 373 -33.53 -15.19 -11.44
CA GLN A 373 -34.02 -16.46 -12.00
C GLN A 373 -34.43 -17.46 -10.91
N ALA A 374 -33.64 -17.57 -9.83
CA ALA A 374 -33.79 -18.63 -8.84
C ALA A 374 -34.69 -18.27 -7.65
N TYR A 375 -34.76 -16.98 -7.28
CA TYR A 375 -35.35 -16.54 -6.01
C TYR A 375 -36.45 -15.48 -6.17
N SER A 376 -36.91 -15.20 -7.39
CA SER A 376 -38.09 -14.34 -7.57
C SER A 376 -39.31 -14.93 -6.88
N ALA A 377 -40.07 -14.09 -6.18
CA ALA A 377 -41.25 -14.50 -5.42
C ALA A 377 -42.35 -13.44 -5.55
N PHE A 378 -43.54 -13.89 -5.96
CA PHE A 378 -44.70 -13.02 -6.19
C PHE A 378 -44.33 -11.80 -7.10
N GLN A 379 -44.59 -10.57 -6.64
CA GLN A 379 -44.29 -9.32 -7.34
C GLN A 379 -42.87 -8.78 -7.06
N ARG A 380 -41.99 -9.54 -6.40
CA ARG A 380 -40.61 -9.11 -6.09
C ARG A 380 -39.62 -9.78 -7.02
N LYS A 381 -38.71 -8.97 -7.59
CA LYS A 381 -37.54 -9.49 -8.31
C LYS A 381 -36.65 -10.23 -7.31
N GLY A 382 -36.02 -11.32 -7.74
CA GLY A 382 -35.23 -12.17 -6.85
C GLY A 382 -34.12 -11.43 -6.11
N TRP A 383 -33.47 -10.43 -6.71
CA TRP A 383 -32.47 -9.58 -6.03
C TRP A 383 -33.02 -8.88 -4.78
N GLN A 384 -34.33 -8.62 -4.73
CA GLN A 384 -35.01 -7.97 -3.61
C GLN A 384 -35.39 -8.94 -2.48
N THR A 385 -35.23 -10.25 -2.66
CA THR A 385 -35.56 -11.26 -1.65
C THR A 385 -34.39 -11.51 -0.72
N ASP A 386 -34.63 -12.03 0.48
CA ASP A 386 -33.55 -12.27 1.44
C ASP A 386 -32.57 -13.33 0.94
N ARG A 387 -33.07 -14.38 0.28
CA ARG A 387 -32.24 -15.40 -0.40
C ARG A 387 -31.40 -14.79 -1.52
N GLY A 388 -32.01 -13.92 -2.34
CA GLY A 388 -31.29 -13.22 -3.40
C GLY A 388 -30.21 -12.29 -2.87
N ARG A 389 -30.51 -11.48 -1.85
CA ARG A 389 -29.54 -10.60 -1.20
C ARG A 389 -28.36 -11.40 -0.64
N VAL A 390 -28.63 -12.46 0.12
CA VAL A 390 -27.58 -13.32 0.69
C VAL A 390 -26.71 -13.94 -0.41
N HIS A 391 -27.31 -14.41 -1.50
CA HIS A 391 -26.58 -14.92 -2.65
C HIS A 391 -25.71 -13.86 -3.35
N ILE A 392 -26.23 -12.64 -3.51
CA ILE A 392 -25.49 -11.55 -4.15
C ILE A 392 -24.26 -11.17 -3.31
N VAL A 393 -24.46 -10.95 -2.01
CA VAL A 393 -23.41 -10.47 -1.09
C VAL A 393 -22.37 -11.55 -0.80
N TYR A 394 -22.80 -12.79 -0.55
CA TYR A 394 -21.91 -13.86 -0.09
C TYR A 394 -21.61 -14.93 -1.14
N GLY A 395 -22.25 -14.87 -2.30
CA GLY A 395 -22.06 -15.84 -3.37
C GLY A 395 -22.85 -17.13 -3.16
N ARG A 396 -22.45 -18.18 -3.89
CA ARG A 396 -23.09 -19.50 -3.82
C ARG A 396 -22.77 -20.17 -2.47
N PRO A 397 -23.77 -20.70 -1.75
CA PRO A 397 -23.51 -21.50 -0.54
C PRO A 397 -22.79 -22.81 -0.88
N SER A 398 -21.99 -23.31 0.07
CA SER A 398 -21.37 -24.64 0.01
C SER A 398 -22.42 -25.73 -0.12
N GLU A 399 -23.47 -25.63 0.70
CA GLU A 399 -24.55 -26.60 0.78
C GLU A 399 -25.89 -25.90 1.02
N ILE A 400 -26.95 -26.45 0.42
CA ILE A 400 -28.33 -26.03 0.68
C ILE A 400 -29.13 -27.24 1.12
N ASN A 401 -29.53 -27.24 2.38
CA ASN A 401 -30.44 -28.24 2.95
C ASN A 401 -31.87 -27.73 2.87
N ARG A 402 -32.70 -28.41 2.09
CA ARG A 402 -34.10 -28.02 1.85
C ARG A 402 -35.04 -28.91 2.63
N PHE A 403 -35.92 -28.29 3.40
CA PHE A 403 -36.92 -28.96 4.20
C PHE A 403 -38.29 -28.57 3.65
N PRO A 404 -38.98 -29.46 2.92
CA PRO A 404 -40.33 -29.19 2.42
C PRO A 404 -41.31 -29.09 3.58
N SER A 405 -42.54 -28.64 3.30
CA SER A 405 -43.60 -28.56 4.32
C SER A 405 -43.84 -29.93 4.95
N GLN A 406 -43.88 -29.98 6.28
CA GLN A 406 -44.25 -31.17 7.06
C GLN A 406 -45.51 -30.88 7.89
N LEU A 407 -46.02 -31.89 8.61
CA LEU A 407 -47.24 -31.76 9.42
C LEU A 407 -47.13 -30.61 10.45
N ASP A 408 -45.96 -30.49 11.06
CA ASP A 408 -45.71 -29.58 12.19
C ASP A 408 -44.77 -28.41 11.83
N THR A 409 -44.31 -28.31 10.58
CA THR A 409 -43.39 -27.26 10.13
C THR A 409 -43.67 -26.72 8.72
N LYS A 410 -43.57 -25.40 8.58
CA LYS A 410 -43.51 -24.67 7.30
C LYS A 410 -42.20 -24.97 6.58
N PRO A 411 -42.16 -24.91 5.23
CA PRO A 411 -40.94 -25.19 4.49
C PRO A 411 -39.85 -24.16 4.77
N TYR A 412 -38.61 -24.64 4.89
CA TYR A 412 -37.44 -23.82 5.18
C TYR A 412 -36.18 -24.37 4.49
N GLU A 413 -35.17 -23.52 4.33
CA GLU A 413 -33.86 -23.85 3.77
C GLU A 413 -32.76 -23.43 4.74
N VAL A 414 -31.72 -24.25 4.86
CA VAL A 414 -30.49 -23.91 5.60
C VAL A 414 -29.36 -23.88 4.59
N TRP A 415 -28.72 -22.72 4.47
CA TRP A 415 -27.60 -22.49 3.56
C TRP A 415 -26.32 -22.41 4.37
N ASN A 416 -25.37 -23.29 4.08
CA ASN A 416 -24.08 -23.35 4.76
C ASN A 416 -22.98 -22.72 3.90
N TYR A 417 -22.08 -21.97 4.54
CA TYR A 417 -20.90 -21.38 3.93
C TYR A 417 -19.66 -21.72 4.78
N ASP A 418 -18.82 -22.61 4.28
CA ASP A 418 -17.65 -23.09 5.03
C ASP A 418 -16.51 -22.06 5.06
N ASP A 419 -16.38 -21.29 3.97
CA ASP A 419 -15.27 -20.34 3.77
C ASP A 419 -15.49 -18.97 4.45
N ILE A 420 -16.61 -18.79 5.14
CA ILE A 420 -16.97 -17.53 5.78
C ILE A 420 -16.90 -17.70 7.30
N GLU A 421 -16.08 -16.88 7.97
CA GLU A 421 -15.96 -16.84 9.44
C GLU A 421 -15.71 -18.20 10.13
N GLY A 422 -15.14 -19.17 9.40
CA GLY A 422 -14.89 -20.52 9.91
C GLY A 422 -16.11 -21.45 9.86
N GLY A 423 -17.14 -21.09 9.09
CA GLY A 423 -18.40 -21.81 8.95
C GLY A 423 -19.58 -20.98 9.48
N VAL A 424 -20.47 -20.56 8.58
CA VAL A 424 -21.71 -19.87 8.95
C VAL A 424 -22.92 -20.49 8.26
N GLU A 425 -24.09 -20.30 8.86
CA GLU A 425 -25.37 -20.72 8.31
C GLU A 425 -26.32 -19.54 8.15
N PHE A 426 -27.22 -19.67 7.18
CA PHE A 426 -28.37 -18.80 6.97
C PHE A 426 -29.61 -19.66 6.86
N VAL A 427 -30.61 -19.38 7.69
CA VAL A 427 -31.86 -20.11 7.73
C VAL A 427 -32.97 -19.25 7.15
N PHE A 428 -33.63 -19.74 6.11
CA PHE A 428 -34.73 -19.06 5.46
C PHE A 428 -36.01 -19.86 5.56
N GLY A 429 -37.16 -19.22 5.83
CA GLY A 429 -38.45 -19.91 5.88
C GLY A 429 -39.53 -19.18 5.10
N ASP A 430 -40.38 -19.93 4.39
CA ASP A 430 -41.58 -19.37 3.77
C ASP A 430 -42.72 -19.34 4.78
N ILE A 431 -42.72 -18.29 5.60
CA ILE A 431 -43.76 -18.07 6.59
C ILE A 431 -45.10 -17.70 5.94
N SER A 432 -45.03 -17.11 4.74
CA SER A 432 -46.19 -16.57 4.02
C SER A 432 -46.96 -17.63 3.23
N GLY A 433 -46.29 -18.70 2.79
CA GLY A 433 -46.83 -19.72 1.89
C GLY A 433 -46.82 -19.33 0.41
N PHE A 434 -46.22 -18.18 0.05
CA PHE A 434 -46.18 -17.65 -1.32
C PHE A 434 -44.80 -17.74 -1.98
N GLY A 435 -43.86 -18.49 -1.39
CA GLY A 435 -42.52 -18.71 -1.94
C GLY A 435 -41.50 -17.59 -1.64
N ASP A 436 -41.87 -16.58 -0.84
CA ASP A 436 -40.96 -15.50 -0.37
C ASP A 436 -40.30 -15.92 0.95
N TYR A 437 -39.23 -16.72 0.83
CA TYR A 437 -38.48 -17.21 1.99
C TYR A 437 -37.72 -16.06 2.67
N LYS A 438 -38.08 -15.78 3.93
CA LYS A 438 -37.45 -14.74 4.75
C LYS A 438 -36.29 -15.27 5.55
N LEU A 439 -35.24 -14.46 5.71
CA LEU A 439 -34.14 -14.79 6.63
C LEU A 439 -34.69 -14.80 8.05
N LEU A 440 -34.63 -15.96 8.70
CA LEU A 440 -35.09 -16.14 10.07
C LEU A 440 -33.92 -16.12 11.06
N HIS A 441 -32.76 -16.65 10.67
CA HIS A 441 -31.58 -16.75 11.51
C HIS A 441 -30.29 -16.80 10.69
N SER A 442 -29.22 -16.24 11.23
CA SER A 442 -27.86 -16.47 10.74
C SER A 442 -26.86 -16.46 11.90
N THR A 443 -25.82 -17.28 11.76
CA THR A 443 -24.64 -17.26 12.64
C THR A 443 -23.58 -16.27 12.18
N LYS A 444 -23.72 -15.67 10.98
CA LYS A 444 -22.79 -14.67 10.45
C LYS A 444 -22.85 -13.38 11.25
N ARG A 445 -21.69 -12.83 11.63
CA ARG A 445 -21.63 -11.57 12.38
C ARG A 445 -22.21 -10.42 11.56
N GLY A 446 -23.04 -9.60 12.20
CA GLY A 446 -23.69 -8.44 11.59
C GLY A 446 -25.00 -8.75 10.85
N GLU A 447 -25.39 -10.02 10.74
CA GLU A 447 -26.67 -10.46 10.16
C GLU A 447 -27.73 -10.71 11.24
N LEU A 448 -28.98 -10.92 10.83
CA LEU A 448 -30.09 -11.22 11.75
C LEU A 448 -29.82 -12.52 12.49
N ARG A 449 -29.71 -12.45 13.82
CA ARG A 449 -29.63 -13.62 14.70
C ARG A 449 -30.87 -13.73 15.57
N ASP A 450 -31.61 -14.82 15.36
CA ASP A 450 -32.73 -15.22 16.22
C ASP A 450 -32.60 -16.71 16.56
N ASP A 451 -32.10 -17.02 17.76
CA ASP A 451 -31.90 -18.41 18.19
C ASP A 451 -33.25 -19.15 18.40
N ASN A 452 -34.37 -18.43 18.48
CA ASN A 452 -35.72 -18.99 18.60
C ASN A 452 -36.44 -19.15 17.25
N TRP A 453 -35.73 -18.99 16.12
CA TRP A 453 -36.30 -19.13 14.79
C TRP A 453 -37.11 -20.43 14.54
N PRO A 454 -36.82 -21.60 15.17
CA PRO A 454 -37.63 -22.81 14.94
C PRO A 454 -39.09 -22.63 15.36
N THR A 455 -39.37 -21.75 16.33
CA THR A 455 -40.75 -21.42 16.72
C THR A 455 -41.53 -20.71 15.62
N ARG A 456 -40.85 -19.98 14.73
CA ARG A 456 -41.47 -19.24 13.63
C ARG A 456 -41.98 -20.15 12.51
N ILE A 457 -41.41 -21.34 12.38
CA ILE A 457 -41.79 -22.30 11.33
C ILE A 457 -42.78 -23.36 11.83
N LYS A 458 -43.10 -23.44 13.13
CA LYS A 458 -44.06 -24.43 13.63
C LYS A 458 -45.48 -24.18 13.12
N THR A 459 -46.16 -25.25 12.73
CA THR A 459 -47.60 -25.25 12.44
C THR A 459 -48.33 -26.00 13.56
N LEU A 460 -48.88 -25.21 14.50
CA LEU A 460 -49.68 -25.59 15.68
C LEU A 460 -49.13 -26.70 16.59
#